data_AF-A0A2N5N001-F1
#
_entry.id   AF-A0A2N5N001-F1
#
_cell.length_a   1.000
_cell.length_b   1.000
_cell.length_c   1.000
_cell.angle_alpha   90.00
_cell.angle_beta   90.00
_cell.angle_gamma   90.00
#
_symmetry.space_group_name_H-M   'P 1'
#
loop_
_entity.id
_entity.type
_entity.pdbx_description
1 polymer ?
#
loop_
_entity_poly.entity_id
_entity_poly.type
_entity_poly.pdbx_seq_one_letter_code
_entity_poly.pdbx_strand_id
1 'polypeptide(L)'
;MTFVSVLGLSYYLPQEAFIRLLRKLANLLPAGSGLAYDYPDELTFTPKAGERARKQVMMAAQAGEPMVSSYSSAELESLLEEAGLLAYEHLTPAVIDARLLAACNASRTGEPLAAFDNVHYCLAVKRS
;
A
#
# COMPACT_ATOMS: atom_id res chain seq x y z
N MET A 1 -16.70 -14.60 6.30
CA MET A 1 -16.07 -13.32 5.94
C MET A 1 -14.74 -13.25 6.66
N THR A 2 -13.66 -12.96 5.93
CA THR A 2 -12.31 -12.87 6.47
C THR A 2 -11.73 -11.49 6.17
N PHE A 3 -10.83 -10.99 7.01
CA PHE A 3 -10.06 -9.78 6.75
C PHE A 3 -8.57 -10.12 6.78
N VAL A 4 -7.84 -9.68 5.76
CA VAL A 4 -6.39 -9.89 5.65
C VAL A 4 -5.69 -8.54 5.55
N SER A 5 -4.58 -8.40 6.27
CA SER A 5 -3.71 -7.23 6.23
C SER A 5 -2.34 -7.62 5.69
N VAL A 6 -1.92 -7.00 4.59
CA VAL A 6 -0.63 -7.19 3.93
C VAL A 6 0.11 -5.85 3.90
N LEU A 7 0.41 -5.32 5.09
CA LEU A 7 1.06 -4.03 5.27
C LEU A 7 2.58 -4.19 5.41
N GLY A 8 3.34 -3.26 4.85
CA GLY A 8 4.80 -3.21 4.91
C GLY A 8 5.51 -4.28 4.07
N LEU A 9 4.84 -4.93 3.11
CA LEU A 9 5.39 -6.08 2.39
C LEU A 9 5.60 -5.85 0.89
N SER A 10 4.73 -5.10 0.23
CA SER A 10 4.71 -4.92 -1.23
C SER A 10 6.00 -4.31 -1.81
N TYR A 11 6.68 -3.48 -1.01
CA TYR A 11 7.96 -2.82 -1.31
C TYR A 11 9.11 -3.81 -1.49
N TYR A 12 9.08 -4.94 -0.79
CA TYR A 12 10.21 -5.87 -0.65
C TYR A 12 10.08 -7.11 -1.53
N LEU A 13 8.91 -7.30 -2.13
CA LEU A 13 8.66 -8.40 -3.06
C LEU A 13 8.83 -7.88 -4.49
N PRO A 14 9.44 -8.66 -5.40
CA PRO A 14 9.29 -8.41 -6.82
C PRO A 14 7.81 -8.29 -7.18
N GLN A 15 7.45 -7.39 -8.08
CA GLN A 15 6.05 -7.13 -8.45
C GLN A 15 5.28 -8.42 -8.73
N GLU A 16 5.85 -9.36 -9.50
CA GLU A 16 5.19 -10.62 -9.83
C GLU A 16 4.95 -11.50 -8.59
N ALA A 17 5.83 -11.44 -7.59
CA ALA A 17 5.67 -12.16 -6.34
C ALA A 17 4.53 -11.58 -5.50
N PHE A 18 4.44 -10.26 -5.40
CA PHE A 18 3.33 -9.60 -4.71
C PHE A 18 2.00 -9.88 -5.41
N ILE A 19 1.95 -9.78 -6.74
CA ILE A 19 0.74 -10.09 -7.53
C ILE A 19 0.31 -11.55 -7.33
N ARG A 20 1.26 -12.49 -7.33
CA ARG A 20 0.97 -13.91 -7.03
C ARG A 20 0.42 -14.08 -5.62
N LEU A 21 0.92 -13.33 -4.64
CA LEU A 21 0.38 -13.33 -3.28
C LEU A 21 -1.08 -12.86 -3.27
N LEU A 22 -1.38 -11.71 -3.91
CA LEU A 22 -2.74 -11.19 -3.99
C LEU A 22 -3.71 -12.18 -4.63
N ARG A 23 -3.32 -12.80 -5.76
CA ARG A 23 -4.13 -13.83 -6.45
C ARG A 23 -4.34 -15.06 -5.58
N LYS A 24 -3.32 -15.54 -4.87
CA LYS A 24 -3.45 -16.68 -3.95
C LYS A 24 -4.42 -16.36 -2.82
N LEU A 25 -4.31 -15.19 -2.20
CA LEU A 25 -5.26 -14.75 -1.18
C LEU A 25 -6.68 -14.66 -1.75
N ALA A 26 -6.86 -14.06 -2.93
CA ALA A 26 -8.16 -13.95 -3.58
C ALA A 26 -8.83 -15.30 -3.85
N ASN A 27 -8.07 -16.37 -4.09
CA ASN A 27 -8.59 -17.72 -4.31
C ASN A 27 -8.96 -18.44 -3.01
N LEU A 28 -8.32 -18.09 -1.89
CA LEU A 28 -8.58 -18.70 -0.57
C LEU A 28 -9.70 -17.99 0.18
N LEU A 29 -9.94 -16.72 -0.12
CA LEU A 29 -10.90 -15.89 0.59
C LEU A 29 -12.34 -16.13 0.12
N PRO A 30 -13.30 -16.32 1.04
CA PRO A 30 -14.72 -16.30 0.70
C PRO A 30 -15.15 -14.94 0.13
N ALA A 31 -16.22 -14.94 -0.68
CA ALA A 31 -16.89 -13.73 -1.13
C ALA A 31 -17.15 -12.73 0.01
N GLY A 32 -16.99 -11.44 -0.28
CA GLY A 32 -17.14 -10.35 0.69
C GLY A 32 -15.99 -10.20 1.70
N SER A 33 -14.94 -11.01 1.61
CA SER A 33 -13.74 -10.83 2.43
C SER A 33 -12.94 -9.59 2.02
N GLY A 34 -12.32 -8.93 3.00
CA GLY A 34 -11.51 -7.74 2.79
C GLY A 34 -10.00 -8.04 2.81
N LEU A 35 -9.25 -7.27 2.04
CA LEU A 35 -7.80 -7.34 1.92
C LEU A 35 -7.25 -5.92 1.92
N ALA A 36 -6.60 -5.52 3.01
CA ALA A 36 -5.91 -4.24 3.11
C ALA A 36 -4.42 -4.42 2.82
N TYR A 37 -3.85 -3.54 2.01
CA TYR A 37 -2.42 -3.51 1.72
C TYR A 37 -1.95 -2.09 1.48
N ASP A 38 -0.66 -1.85 1.69
CA ASP A 38 0.00 -0.61 1.33
C ASP A 38 0.97 -0.86 0.18
N TYR A 39 1.31 0.19 -0.56
CA TYR A 39 2.27 0.09 -1.64
C TYR A 39 3.00 1.40 -1.91
N PRO A 40 4.27 1.32 -2.35
CA PRO A 40 5.00 2.48 -2.85
C PRO A 40 4.53 2.82 -4.27
N ASP A 41 4.19 4.08 -4.50
CA ASP A 41 3.78 4.57 -5.83
C ASP A 41 4.96 4.58 -6.82
N GLU A 42 4.65 4.73 -8.10
CA GLU A 42 5.61 4.75 -9.21
C GLU A 42 6.70 5.84 -9.12
N LEU A 43 6.54 6.84 -8.26
CA LEU A 43 7.52 7.90 -8.07
C LEU A 43 8.58 7.55 -7.01
N THR A 44 8.34 6.53 -6.18
CA THR A 44 9.18 6.15 -5.02
C THR A 44 10.66 5.96 -5.36
N PHE A 45 10.98 5.36 -6.51
CA PHE A 45 12.38 5.13 -6.94
C PHE A 45 12.90 6.15 -7.95
N THR A 46 12.23 7.30 -8.06
CA THR A 46 12.59 8.35 -9.02
C THR A 46 13.15 9.57 -8.30
N PRO A 47 13.81 10.51 -9.02
CA PRO A 47 14.18 11.82 -8.48
C PRO A 47 12.99 12.70 -8.04
N LYS A 48 11.73 12.24 -8.20
CA LYS A 48 10.52 12.91 -7.74
C LYS A 48 9.99 12.39 -6.40
N ALA A 49 10.55 11.30 -5.86
CA ALA A 49 10.15 10.76 -4.56
C ALA A 49 10.25 11.81 -3.45
N GLY A 50 9.38 11.75 -2.44
CA GLY A 50 9.49 12.60 -1.26
C GLY A 50 10.76 12.35 -0.45
N GLU A 51 11.15 13.31 0.39
CA GLU A 51 12.38 13.21 1.17
C GLU A 51 12.37 11.99 2.09
N ARG A 52 11.24 11.72 2.77
CA ARG A 52 11.14 10.59 3.70
C ARG A 52 11.14 9.27 2.95
N ALA A 53 10.48 9.17 1.79
CA ALA A 53 10.53 7.99 0.93
C ALA A 53 11.97 7.66 0.51
N ARG A 54 12.73 8.65 0.01
CA ARG A 54 14.15 8.44 -0.36
C ARG A 54 14.99 7.96 0.82
N LYS A 55 14.80 8.59 1.98
CA LYS A 55 15.50 8.20 3.22
C LYS A 55 15.16 6.77 3.64
N GLN A 56 13.89 6.38 3.56
CA GLN A 56 13.42 5.03 3.88
C GLN A 56 14.04 3.99 2.94
N VAL A 57 14.01 4.22 1.62
CA VAL A 57 14.62 3.33 0.63
C VAL A 57 16.11 3.13 0.92
N MET A 58 16.84 4.22 1.20
CA MET A 58 18.27 4.16 1.54
C MET A 58 18.52 3.38 2.84
N MET A 59 17.75 3.65 3.90
CA MET A 59 17.91 2.97 5.19
C MET A 59 17.60 1.48 5.10
N ALA A 60 16.53 1.10 4.37
CA ALA A 60 16.15 -0.29 4.17
C ALA A 60 17.26 -1.06 3.42
N ALA A 61 17.82 -0.46 2.36
CA ALA A 61 18.95 -1.05 1.65
C ALA A 61 20.20 -1.23 2.54
N GLN A 62 20.52 -0.24 3.39
CA GLN A 62 21.62 -0.33 4.35
C GLN A 62 21.40 -1.39 5.43
N ALA A 63 20.14 -1.67 5.77
CA ALA A 63 19.75 -2.73 6.70
C ALA A 63 19.75 -4.13 6.07
N GLY A 64 20.07 -4.26 4.77
CA GLY A 64 20.02 -5.54 4.05
C GLY A 64 18.63 -5.93 3.55
N GLU A 65 17.68 -5.01 3.60
CA GLU A 65 16.29 -5.18 3.14
C GLU A 65 16.00 -4.19 2.02
N PRO A 66 16.59 -4.35 0.81
CA PRO A 66 16.33 -3.41 -0.27
C PRO A 66 14.85 -3.46 -0.68
N MET A 67 14.24 -2.29 -0.82
CA MET A 67 12.95 -2.15 -1.48
C MET A 67 13.16 -2.25 -3.00
N VAL A 68 12.37 -3.10 -3.67
CA VAL A 68 12.62 -3.54 -5.05
C VAL A 68 11.45 -3.30 -5.99
N SER A 69 10.30 -2.82 -5.51
CA SER A 69 9.11 -2.68 -6.34
C SER A 69 8.26 -1.48 -5.93
N SER A 70 7.73 -0.80 -6.94
CA SER A 70 6.78 0.31 -6.90
C SER A 70 5.66 0.07 -7.89
N TYR A 71 4.50 0.68 -7.69
CA TYR A 71 3.33 0.35 -8.47
C TYR A 71 2.54 1.59 -8.86
N SER A 72 1.99 1.60 -10.08
CA SER A 72 0.92 2.53 -10.42
C SER A 72 -0.42 2.09 -9.82
N SER A 73 -1.32 3.03 -9.54
CA SER A 73 -2.68 2.67 -9.11
C SER A 73 -3.42 1.85 -10.19
N ALA A 74 -3.21 2.21 -11.46
CA ALA A 74 -3.91 1.59 -12.58
C ALA A 74 -3.49 0.12 -12.80
N GLU A 75 -2.19 -0.20 -12.67
CA GLU A 75 -1.74 -1.59 -12.82
C GLU A 75 -2.31 -2.47 -11.69
N LEU A 76 -2.31 -1.99 -10.45
CA LEU A 76 -2.83 -2.74 -9.30
C LEU A 76 -4.33 -2.95 -9.42
N GLU A 77 -5.08 -1.93 -9.85
CA GLU A 77 -6.53 -2.05 -10.07
C GLU A 77 -6.84 -3.13 -11.12
N SER A 78 -6.17 -3.09 -12.27
CA SER A 78 -6.31 -4.13 -13.32
C SER A 78 -6.03 -5.54 -12.77
N LEU A 79 -4.96 -5.68 -11.99
CA LEU A 79 -4.54 -6.97 -11.41
C LEU A 79 -5.51 -7.49 -10.34
N LEU A 80 -6.09 -6.59 -9.55
CA LEU A 80 -7.14 -6.94 -8.59
C LEU A 80 -8.38 -7.46 -9.31
N GLU A 81 -8.82 -6.77 -10.36
CA GLU A 81 -9.99 -7.18 -11.15
C GLU A 81 -9.81 -8.57 -11.75
N GLU A 82 -8.65 -8.85 -12.35
CA GLU A 82 -8.28 -10.17 -12.86
C GLU A 82 -8.32 -11.26 -11.76
N ALA A 83 -8.00 -10.90 -10.51
CA ALA A 83 -8.04 -11.81 -9.37
C ALA A 83 -9.45 -11.99 -8.76
N GLY A 84 -10.46 -11.32 -9.32
CA GLY A 84 -11.82 -11.28 -8.77
C GLY A 84 -11.91 -10.49 -7.46
N LEU A 85 -11.03 -9.51 -7.28
CA LEU A 85 -11.07 -8.50 -6.24
C LEU A 85 -11.58 -7.17 -6.84
N LEU A 86 -12.06 -6.28 -5.97
CA LEU A 86 -12.45 -4.92 -6.30
C LEU A 86 -11.74 -3.97 -5.35
N ALA A 87 -11.09 -2.93 -5.86
CA ALA A 87 -10.60 -1.83 -5.03
C ALA A 87 -11.81 -1.06 -4.47
N TYR A 88 -12.06 -1.18 -3.16
CA TYR A 88 -13.16 -0.51 -2.47
C TYR A 88 -12.74 0.87 -1.96
N GLU A 89 -11.53 0.97 -1.41
CA GLU A 89 -10.92 2.25 -1.09
C GLU A 89 -9.48 2.30 -1.58
N HIS A 90 -9.07 3.48 -2.05
CA HIS A 90 -7.68 3.79 -2.36
C HIS A 90 -7.36 5.17 -1.78
N LEU A 91 -6.40 5.21 -0.86
CA LEU A 91 -6.00 6.40 -0.13
C LEU A 91 -4.58 6.79 -0.55
N THR A 92 -4.45 7.95 -1.19
CA THR A 92 -3.16 8.61 -1.41
C THR A 92 -2.65 9.21 -0.09
N PRO A 93 -1.37 9.60 0.01
CA PRO A 93 -0.84 10.26 1.21
C PRO A 93 -1.69 11.45 1.69
N ALA A 94 -2.15 12.31 0.77
CA ALA A 94 -3.01 13.44 1.10
C ALA A 94 -4.37 13.02 1.69
N VAL A 95 -4.93 11.91 1.19
CA VAL A 95 -6.18 11.36 1.71
C VAL A 95 -5.96 10.68 3.07
N ILE A 96 -4.83 10.00 3.27
CA ILE A 96 -4.45 9.41 4.56
C ILE A 96 -4.33 10.52 5.62
N ASP A 97 -3.66 11.62 5.29
CA ASP A 97 -3.56 12.80 6.17
C ASP A 97 -4.94 13.33 6.56
N ALA A 98 -5.79 13.59 5.56
CA ALA A 98 -7.08 14.22 5.78
C ALA A 98 -8.10 13.32 6.49
N ARG A 99 -8.11 12.00 6.20
CA ARG A 99 -9.14 11.08 6.71
C ARG A 99 -8.70 10.29 7.93
N LEU A 100 -7.44 9.84 7.98
CA LEU A 100 -6.96 8.94 9.02
C LEU A 100 -6.19 9.69 10.11
N LEU A 101 -5.33 10.64 9.72
CA LEU A 101 -4.45 11.32 10.68
C LEU A 101 -5.03 12.62 11.23
N ALA A 102 -6.03 13.22 10.58
CA ALA A 102 -6.64 14.46 11.03
C ALA A 102 -7.16 14.39 12.48
N ALA A 103 -7.86 13.31 12.85
CA ALA A 103 -8.36 13.12 14.21
C ALA A 103 -7.22 12.95 15.23
N CYS A 104 -6.19 12.16 14.88
CA CYS A 104 -5.01 11.99 15.71
C CYS A 104 -4.28 13.32 15.94
N ASN A 105 -4.17 14.13 14.89
CA ASN A 105 -3.51 15.43 14.93
C ASN A 105 -4.32 16.46 15.71
N ALA A 106 -5.66 16.39 15.72
CA ALA A 106 -6.51 17.33 16.45
C ALA A 106 -6.25 17.33 17.97
N SER A 107 -5.87 16.19 18.54
CA SER A 107 -5.57 16.06 19.98
C SER A 107 -4.07 16.00 20.30
N ARG A 108 -3.19 16.14 19.31
CA ARG A 108 -1.75 15.95 19.48
C ARG A 108 -1.07 17.25 19.89
N THR A 109 -0.15 17.17 20.86
CA THR A 109 0.59 18.31 21.42
C THR A 109 2.00 18.48 20.85
N GLY A 110 2.48 17.54 20.03
CA GLY A 110 3.78 17.57 19.36
C GLY A 110 3.66 17.72 17.84
N GLU A 111 4.78 17.56 17.11
CA GLU A 111 4.82 17.67 15.64
C GLU A 111 3.75 16.83 14.95
N PRO A 112 2.92 17.36 14.04
CA PRO A 112 1.82 16.61 13.46
C PRO A 112 2.28 15.32 12.77
N LEU A 113 1.48 14.27 12.87
CA LEU A 113 1.66 13.07 12.06
C LEU A 113 1.37 13.41 10.61
N ALA A 114 2.19 12.88 9.71
CA ALA A 114 1.98 12.98 8.27
C ALA A 114 2.16 11.61 7.63
N ALA A 115 1.25 11.24 6.74
CA ALA A 115 1.31 10.06 5.90
C ALA A 115 2.66 10.00 5.20
N PHE A 116 3.23 8.81 5.03
CA PHE A 116 4.54 8.70 4.41
C PHE A 116 4.48 9.11 2.93
N ASP A 117 5.54 9.77 2.45
CA ASP A 117 5.59 10.17 1.05
C ASP A 117 5.52 8.92 0.17
N ASN A 118 4.77 9.01 -0.94
CA ASN A 118 4.64 7.94 -1.93
C ASN A 118 4.05 6.62 -1.43
N VAL A 119 3.50 6.55 -0.21
CA VAL A 119 2.86 5.35 0.33
C VAL A 119 1.34 5.47 0.22
N HIS A 120 0.75 4.54 -0.51
CA HIS A 120 -0.69 4.47 -0.74
C HIS A 120 -1.29 3.29 0.02
N TYR A 121 -2.53 3.43 0.49
CA TYR A 121 -3.30 2.34 1.10
C TYR A 121 -4.45 1.93 0.19
N CYS A 122 -4.67 0.64 0.06
CA CYS A 122 -5.80 0.08 -0.67
C CYS A 122 -6.54 -0.94 0.19
N LEU A 123 -7.87 -0.86 0.17
CA LEU A 123 -8.75 -1.90 0.65
C LEU A 123 -9.43 -2.55 -0.56
N ALA A 124 -9.11 -3.81 -0.81
CA ALA A 124 -9.76 -4.62 -1.81
C ALA A 124 -10.79 -5.57 -1.18
N VAL A 125 -11.86 -5.88 -1.91
CA VAL A 125 -12.93 -6.79 -1.47
C VAL A 125 -13.11 -7.92 -2.48
N LYS A 126 -13.26 -9.16 -2.00
CA LYS A 126 -13.53 -10.34 -2.84
C LYS A 126 -14.94 -10.28 -3.41
N ARG A 127 -15.04 -10.32 -4.75
CA ARG A 127 -16.33 -10.40 -5.46
C ARG A 127 -17.11 -11.66 -5.05
N SER A 128 -18.43 -11.55 -5.10
CA SER A 128 -19.37 -12.66 -4.92
C SER A 128 -19.33 -13.65 -6.07
#